data_AF-A0A518FGJ2-F1
#
_entry.id   AF-A0A518FGJ2-F1
#
_cell.length_a   1.000
_cell.length_b   1.000
_cell.length_c   1.000
_cell.angle_alpha   90.00
_cell.angle_beta   90.00
_cell.angle_gamma   90.00
#
_symmetry.space_group_name_H-M   'P 1'
#
loop_
_entity.id
_entity.type
_entity.pdbx_description
1 polymer ?
#
loop_
_entity_poly.entity_id
_entity_poly.type
_entity_poly.pdbx_seq_one_letter_code
_entity_poly.pdbx_strand_id
1 'polypeptide(L)'
;MIRIWFNTLLSYLQAPLQTHADRERQEIREEIAFHLSASAEAHQQGGKDPRQSQMLALEEFGDTNHIEQECCDVSLSQHFFWHRLHQFLTLILIAAVGYFCWFLISDQGTQPVESATLAPSGYTIAETNGSLTGKVVDTSGEPLSGAHVLAVVKTWPGGAFRQNSFAALTDEEGTFQIDSVYPPGEKYAIQIATIAEDHLFQSQYISLRQGSLEPFRFELQQSIPLRLRFETEAGAPLEGVSAFPFERTENNGQEHCIYFCSAKPIIRKSDGEGIVALSHFRPEEQASVYVRFPGQEWETRQLVIPRSSELLIITPTDSNQAEGG
;
A
#
# COMPACT_ATOMS: atom_id res chain seq x y z
N MET A 1 -3.98 -4.07 19.56
CA MET A 1 -2.71 -3.33 19.76
C MET A 1 -2.83 -2.17 20.76
N ILE A 2 -3.80 -1.24 20.61
CA ILE A 2 -3.95 -0.06 21.51
C ILE A 2 -4.07 -0.44 23.01
N ARG A 3 -4.84 -1.50 23.33
CA ARG A 3 -5.02 -1.98 24.71
C ARG A 3 -3.73 -2.51 25.35
N ILE A 4 -2.84 -3.11 24.55
CA ILE A 4 -1.54 -3.60 25.03
C ILE A 4 -0.64 -2.41 25.33
N TRP A 5 -0.62 -1.43 24.41
CA TRP A 5 0.16 -0.20 24.58
C TRP A 5 -0.26 0.60 25.82
N PHE A 6 -1.58 0.71 26.07
CA PHE A 6 -2.11 1.39 27.24
C PHE A 6 -1.74 0.69 28.56
N ASN A 7 -1.81 -0.65 28.58
CA ASN A 7 -1.42 -1.42 29.75
C ASN A 7 0.09 -1.33 30.04
N THR A 8 0.93 -1.32 28.99
CA THR A 8 2.39 -1.14 29.15
C THR A 8 2.71 0.25 29.71
N LEU A 9 2.07 1.31 29.21
CA LEU A 9 2.22 2.65 29.74
C LEU A 9 1.78 2.74 31.21
N LEU A 10 0.64 2.14 31.55
CA LEU A 10 0.14 2.11 32.92
C LEU A 10 1.09 1.35 33.86
N SER A 11 1.64 0.22 33.41
CA SER A 11 2.63 -0.55 34.17
C SER A 11 3.95 0.21 34.38
N TYR A 12 4.38 1.00 33.39
CA TYR A 12 5.57 1.85 33.50
C TYR A 12 5.35 2.99 34.49
N LEU A 13 4.15 3.58 34.50
CA LEU A 13 3.78 4.64 35.46
C LEU A 13 3.58 4.11 36.89
N GLN A 14 3.24 2.82 37.04
CA GLN A 14 2.95 2.18 38.33
C GLN A 14 4.14 1.37 38.90
N ALA A 15 5.22 1.18 38.14
CA ALA A 15 6.37 0.42 38.60
C ALA A 15 6.97 1.04 39.89
N PRO A 16 7.01 0.31 41.01
CA PRO A 16 7.50 0.86 42.28
C PRO A 16 9.01 1.06 42.24
N LEU A 17 9.45 2.27 42.58
CA LEU A 17 10.86 2.72 42.59
C LEU A 17 11.77 1.95 43.57
N GLN A 18 11.22 1.08 44.41
CA GLN A 18 11.96 0.38 45.48
C GLN A 18 13.00 -0.60 44.92
N THR A 19 12.73 -1.28 43.80
CA THR A 19 13.66 -2.26 43.23
C THR A 19 14.96 -1.63 42.69
N HIS A 20 14.97 -0.34 42.35
CA HIS A 20 16.18 0.36 41.92
C HIS A 20 17.04 0.84 43.09
N ALA A 21 16.40 1.36 44.16
CA ALA A 21 17.11 1.85 45.34
C ALA A 21 17.86 0.72 46.07
N ASP A 22 17.27 -0.48 46.17
CA ASP A 22 17.92 -1.62 46.81
C ASP A 22 19.11 -2.15 46.00
N ARG A 23 19.03 -2.08 44.67
CA ARG A 23 20.12 -2.49 43.76
C ARG A 23 21.29 -1.52 43.81
N GLU A 24 21.04 -0.22 43.69
CA GLU A 24 22.08 0.83 43.77
C GLU A 24 22.81 0.77 45.11
N ARG A 25 22.07 0.56 46.21
CA ARG A 25 22.65 0.39 47.54
C ARG A 25 23.55 -0.84 47.63
N GLN A 26 23.17 -1.93 46.98
CA GLN A 26 24.01 -3.13 46.93
C GLN A 26 25.29 -2.89 46.13
N GLU A 27 25.21 -2.24 44.97
CA GLU A 27 26.37 -1.93 44.13
C GLU A 27 27.36 -0.99 44.87
N ILE A 28 26.87 0.01 45.61
CA ILE A 28 27.70 0.90 46.45
C ILE A 28 28.40 0.12 47.58
N ARG A 29 27.71 -0.83 48.23
CA ARG A 29 28.33 -1.67 49.28
C ARG A 29 29.43 -2.57 48.73
N GLU A 30 29.23 -3.13 47.55
CA GLU A 30 30.21 -3.97 46.90
C GLU A 30 31.48 -3.17 46.56
N GLU A 31 31.33 -1.92 46.09
CA GLU A 31 32.45 -1.02 45.82
C GLU A 31 33.20 -0.62 47.10
N ILE A 32 32.48 -0.27 48.18
CA ILE A 32 33.09 0.02 49.49
C ILE A 32 33.87 -1.19 50.01
N ALA A 33 33.30 -2.39 49.92
CA ALA A 33 33.95 -3.62 50.35
C ALA A 33 35.22 -3.93 49.54
N PHE A 34 35.21 -3.65 48.24
CA PHE A 34 36.38 -3.78 47.37
C PHE A 34 37.51 -2.83 47.79
N HIS A 35 37.21 -1.57 48.08
CA HIS A 35 38.23 -0.62 48.54
C HIS A 35 38.80 -0.97 49.92
N LEU A 36 37.96 -1.42 50.85
CA LEU A 36 38.39 -1.86 52.17
C LEU A 36 39.31 -3.08 52.10
N SER A 37 39.00 -4.06 51.24
CA SER A 37 39.84 -5.24 51.07
C SER A 37 41.18 -4.89 50.42
N ALA A 38 41.19 -4.05 49.38
CA ALA A 38 42.40 -3.59 48.73
C ALA A 38 43.32 -2.80 49.69
N SER A 39 42.77 -1.93 50.54
CA SER A 39 43.54 -1.20 51.56
C SER A 39 44.11 -2.16 52.62
N ALA A 40 43.30 -3.12 53.10
CA ALA A 40 43.76 -4.12 54.05
C ALA A 40 44.91 -4.98 53.49
N GLU A 41 44.83 -5.38 52.22
CA GLU A 41 45.90 -6.12 51.54
C GLU A 41 47.20 -5.30 51.45
N ALA A 42 47.11 -4.01 51.10
CA ALA A 42 48.27 -3.13 51.05
C ALA A 42 48.97 -3.02 52.42
N HIS A 43 48.20 -2.96 53.51
CA HIS A 43 48.75 -2.99 54.87
C HIS A 43 49.39 -4.32 55.25
N GLN A 44 48.83 -5.45 54.82
CA GLN A 44 49.44 -6.78 55.02
C GLN A 44 50.77 -6.92 54.28
N GLN A 45 50.84 -6.41 53.05
CA GLN A 45 52.10 -6.38 52.28
C GLN A 45 53.18 -5.52 52.96
N GLY A 46 52.77 -4.49 53.73
CA GLY A 46 53.62 -3.72 54.61
C GLY A 46 54.07 -4.43 55.90
N GLY A 47 53.76 -5.72 56.06
CA GLY A 47 54.19 -6.56 57.18
C GLY A 47 53.27 -6.54 58.41
N LYS A 48 52.07 -5.96 58.30
CA LYS A 48 51.08 -5.95 59.40
C LYS A 48 50.30 -7.27 59.44
N ASP A 49 49.89 -7.68 60.62
CA ASP A 49 49.01 -8.84 60.82
C ASP A 49 47.64 -8.64 60.12
N PRO A 50 47.04 -9.70 59.55
CA PRO A 50 45.77 -9.58 58.82
C PRO A 50 44.64 -8.88 59.56
N ARG A 51 44.50 -9.12 60.87
CA ARG A 51 43.43 -8.50 61.67
C ARG A 51 43.71 -7.02 61.90
N GLN A 52 44.97 -6.68 62.13
CA GLN A 52 45.39 -5.29 62.31
C GLN A 52 45.22 -4.48 61.02
N SER A 53 45.52 -5.09 59.86
CA SER A 53 45.34 -4.46 58.55
C SER A 53 43.88 -4.15 58.23
N GLN A 54 42.95 -5.06 58.56
CA GLN A 54 41.51 -4.81 58.39
C GLN A 54 41.00 -3.68 59.29
N MET A 55 41.47 -3.62 60.55
CA MET A 55 41.10 -2.55 61.46
C MET A 55 41.59 -1.18 60.96
N LEU A 56 42.84 -1.12 60.48
CA LEU A 56 43.40 0.12 59.96
C LEU A 56 42.71 0.57 58.66
N ALA A 57 42.35 -0.37 57.78
CA ALA A 57 41.59 -0.05 56.57
C ALA A 57 40.21 0.54 56.90
N LEU A 58 39.51 -0.01 57.91
CA LEU A 58 38.24 0.55 58.38
C LEU A 58 38.40 1.93 59.04
N GLU A 59 39.46 2.11 59.83
CA GLU A 59 39.75 3.39 60.50
C GLU A 59 40.10 4.49 59.48
N GLU A 60 40.88 4.14 58.44
CA GLU A 60 41.24 5.06 57.35
C GLU A 60 40.03 5.39 56.46
N PHE A 61 39.16 4.41 56.18
CA PHE A 61 37.98 4.61 55.33
C PHE A 61 36.87 5.40 56.04
N GLY A 62 36.77 5.28 57.37
CA GLY A 62 35.79 6.02 58.17
C GLY A 62 34.40 5.38 58.21
N ASP A 63 33.36 6.18 58.41
CA ASP A 63 31.99 5.69 58.56
C ASP A 63 31.37 5.28 57.22
N THR A 64 31.58 4.01 56.87
CA THR A 64 31.01 3.35 55.68
C THR A 64 29.50 3.53 55.54
N ASN A 65 28.74 3.57 56.64
CA ASN A 65 27.28 3.70 56.56
C ASN A 65 26.88 5.12 56.15
N HIS A 66 27.61 6.13 56.62
CA HIS A 66 27.37 7.52 56.27
C HIS A 66 27.67 7.77 54.78
N ILE A 67 28.79 7.22 54.28
CA ILE A 67 29.17 7.31 52.87
C ILE A 67 28.16 6.58 51.96
N GLU A 68 27.71 5.39 52.36
CA GLU A 68 26.67 4.65 51.64
C GLU A 68 25.38 5.49 51.50
N GLN A 69 24.97 6.16 52.59
CA GLN A 69 23.78 7.01 52.61
C GLN A 69 23.92 8.25 51.71
N GLU A 70 25.03 8.99 51.81
CA GLU A 70 25.24 10.18 50.99
C GLU A 70 25.31 9.84 49.49
N CYS A 71 26.02 8.76 49.11
CA CYS A 71 26.10 8.32 47.72
C CYS A 71 24.73 7.86 47.18
N CYS A 72 23.96 7.13 47.98
CA CYS A 72 22.59 6.75 47.63
C CYS A 72 21.71 7.98 47.44
N ASP A 73 21.77 8.97 48.34
CA ASP A 73 20.91 10.16 48.28
C ASP A 73 21.23 11.03 47.04
N VAL A 74 22.49 11.16 46.67
CA VAL A 74 22.90 11.88 45.44
C VAL A 74 22.46 11.14 44.18
N SER A 75 22.72 9.82 44.07
CA SER A 75 22.34 9.02 42.89
C SER A 75 20.82 8.99 42.70
N LEU A 76 20.09 8.75 43.80
CA LEU A 76 18.63 8.68 43.77
C LEU A 76 18.02 10.03 43.42
N SER A 77 18.47 11.14 44.02
CA SER A 77 17.90 12.46 43.76
C SER A 77 18.03 12.91 42.30
N GLN A 78 19.16 12.59 41.64
CA GLN A 78 19.38 12.90 40.23
C GLN A 78 18.47 12.05 39.32
N HIS A 79 18.36 10.74 39.59
CA HIS A 79 17.46 9.86 38.83
C HIS A 79 15.98 10.23 39.02
N PHE A 80 15.57 10.60 40.23
CA PHE A 80 14.21 11.06 40.52
C PHE A 80 13.85 12.32 39.72
N PHE A 81 14.76 13.29 39.65
CA PHE A 81 14.53 14.52 38.91
C PHE A 81 14.34 14.26 37.40
N TRP A 82 15.23 13.49 36.78
CA TRP A 82 15.16 13.19 35.35
C TRP A 82 13.94 12.34 34.98
N HIS A 83 13.57 11.38 35.82
CA HIS A 83 12.39 10.56 35.57
C HIS A 83 11.09 11.38 35.66
N ARG A 84 10.97 12.27 36.66
CA ARG A 84 9.81 13.17 36.79
C ARG A 84 9.71 14.17 35.64
N LEU A 85 10.85 14.72 35.21
CA LEU A 85 10.90 15.61 34.06
C LEU A 85 10.47 14.91 32.76
N HIS A 86 10.95 13.69 32.54
CA HIS A 86 10.54 12.88 31.38
C HIS A 86 9.04 12.60 31.38
N GLN A 87 8.48 12.14 32.51
CA GLN A 87 7.03 11.89 32.65
C GLN A 87 6.19 13.14 32.35
N PHE A 88 6.64 14.31 32.83
CA PHE A 88 5.96 15.58 32.59
C PHE A 88 5.97 15.97 31.10
N LEU A 89 7.12 15.84 30.43
CA LEU A 89 7.25 16.12 28.99
C LEU A 89 6.39 15.17 28.14
N THR A 90 6.32 13.88 28.50
CA THR A 90 5.46 12.91 27.82
C THR A 90 3.98 13.30 27.93
N LEU A 91 3.51 13.73 29.11
CA LEU A 91 2.14 14.19 29.29
C LEU A 91 1.82 15.44 28.47
N ILE A 92 2.75 16.40 28.39
CA ILE A 92 2.60 17.58 27.52
C ILE A 92 2.45 17.17 26.06
N LEU A 93 3.30 16.25 25.58
CA LEU A 93 3.23 15.78 24.19
C LEU A 93 1.89 15.09 23.89
N ILE A 94 1.39 14.24 24.78
CA ILE A 94 0.09 13.58 24.63
C ILE A 94 -1.03 14.62 24.56
N ALA A 95 -1.00 15.64 25.43
CA ALA A 95 -1.99 16.71 25.42
C ALA A 95 -1.92 17.55 24.12
N ALA A 96 -0.72 17.85 23.63
CA ALA A 96 -0.52 18.59 22.38
C ALA A 96 -1.04 17.81 21.16
N VAL A 97 -0.75 16.51 21.07
CA VAL A 97 -1.28 15.63 20.01
C VAL A 97 -2.81 15.53 20.11
N GLY A 98 -3.35 15.34 21.32
CA GLY A 98 -4.79 15.32 21.55
C GLY A 98 -5.47 16.62 21.14
N TYR A 99 -4.87 17.77 21.47
CA TYR A 99 -5.34 19.09 21.06
C TYR A 99 -5.27 19.25 19.53
N PHE A 100 -4.19 18.82 18.88
CA PHE A 100 -4.04 18.92 17.43
C PHE A 100 -5.06 18.02 16.70
N CYS A 101 -5.25 16.79 17.16
CA CYS A 101 -6.29 15.89 16.66
C CYS A 101 -7.69 16.49 16.87
N TRP A 102 -7.97 17.03 18.06
CA TRP A 102 -9.24 17.71 18.34
C TRP A 102 -9.43 18.88 17.39
N PHE A 103 -8.43 19.75 17.23
CA PHE A 103 -8.47 20.91 16.35
C PHE A 103 -8.78 20.51 14.91
N LEU A 104 -8.05 19.53 14.36
CA LEU A 104 -8.29 18.99 13.01
C LEU A 104 -9.68 18.39 12.81
N ILE A 105 -10.27 17.80 13.86
CA ILE A 105 -11.62 17.22 13.81
C ILE A 105 -12.70 18.29 14.05
N SER A 106 -12.42 19.28 14.90
CA SER A 106 -13.36 20.33 15.31
C SER A 106 -13.51 21.45 14.27
N ASP A 107 -12.51 21.65 13.41
CA ASP A 107 -12.58 22.60 12.30
C ASP A 107 -13.38 22.04 11.10
N GLN A 108 -13.72 20.75 11.13
CA GLN A 108 -14.80 20.21 10.30
C GLN A 108 -16.15 20.60 10.93
N GLY A 109 -16.54 21.85 10.74
CA GLY A 109 -17.90 22.29 10.98
C GLY A 109 -18.85 21.38 10.22
N THR A 110 -19.49 20.44 10.93
CA THR A 110 -20.58 19.62 10.44
C THR A 110 -21.75 20.53 10.10
N GLN A 111 -21.76 21.03 8.87
CA GLN A 111 -23.02 21.25 8.17
C GLN A 111 -23.69 19.86 8.11
N PRO A 112 -24.96 19.72 8.54
CA PRO A 112 -25.67 18.48 8.34
C PRO A 112 -25.81 18.33 6.83
N VAL A 113 -24.99 17.47 6.22
CA VAL A 113 -25.15 17.10 4.82
C VAL A 113 -26.46 16.32 4.77
N GLU A 114 -27.53 17.04 4.42
CA GLU A 114 -28.76 16.51 3.87
C GLU A 114 -28.39 15.34 2.96
N SER A 115 -28.75 14.11 3.37
CA SER A 115 -28.31 12.83 2.82
C SER A 115 -28.02 12.89 1.31
N ALA A 116 -26.80 13.31 0.95
CA ALA A 116 -26.47 13.57 -0.42
C ALA A 116 -26.30 12.19 -1.04
N THR A 117 -27.24 11.82 -1.93
CA THR A 117 -27.17 10.59 -2.69
C THR A 117 -25.78 10.51 -3.31
N LEU A 118 -25.01 9.50 -2.90
CA LEU A 118 -23.70 9.26 -3.48
C LEU A 118 -23.90 8.76 -4.91
N ALA A 119 -23.19 9.34 -5.86
CA ALA A 119 -23.07 8.80 -7.20
C ALA A 119 -22.34 7.43 -7.17
N PRO A 120 -22.43 6.61 -8.23
CA PRO A 120 -21.65 5.37 -8.34
C PRO A 120 -20.14 5.58 -8.19
N SER A 121 -19.67 6.80 -8.45
CA SER A 121 -18.29 7.26 -8.22
C SER A 121 -17.93 7.37 -6.72
N GLY A 122 -18.90 7.22 -5.82
CA GLY A 122 -18.82 7.43 -4.37
C GLY A 122 -18.54 8.88 -3.97
N TYR A 123 -18.71 9.81 -4.89
CA TYR A 123 -18.81 11.24 -4.63
C TYR A 123 -20.27 11.59 -4.33
N THR A 124 -20.51 12.73 -3.69
CA THR A 124 -21.85 13.31 -3.78
C THR A 124 -22.14 13.67 -5.24
N ILE A 125 -23.39 13.53 -5.70
CA ILE A 125 -23.78 13.95 -7.06
C ILE A 125 -23.40 15.43 -7.32
N ALA A 126 -23.32 16.24 -6.27
CA ALA A 126 -22.87 17.63 -6.33
C ALA A 126 -21.39 17.79 -6.71
N GLU A 127 -20.53 16.82 -6.38
CA GLU A 127 -19.08 16.88 -6.63
C GLU A 127 -18.72 16.31 -8.02
N THR A 128 -19.36 15.23 -8.47
CA THR A 128 -19.13 14.66 -9.81
C THR A 128 -20.36 14.81 -10.69
N ASN A 129 -20.38 15.87 -11.49
CA ASN A 129 -21.45 16.14 -12.46
C ASN A 129 -20.98 16.13 -13.93
N GLY A 130 -19.69 15.85 -14.18
CA GLY A 130 -19.16 15.62 -15.51
C GLY A 130 -19.41 14.20 -15.99
N SER A 131 -19.94 14.05 -17.20
CA SER A 131 -20.17 12.75 -17.85
C SER A 131 -19.11 12.48 -18.93
N LEU A 132 -18.72 11.22 -19.09
CA LEU A 132 -17.92 10.78 -20.24
C LEU A 132 -18.87 10.33 -21.34
N THR A 133 -18.83 11.01 -22.47
CA THR A 133 -19.63 10.67 -23.65
C THR A 133 -18.72 10.39 -24.82
N GLY A 134 -19.16 9.57 -25.76
CA GLY A 134 -18.40 9.39 -26.99
C GLY A 134 -19.03 8.43 -27.96
N LYS A 135 -18.29 8.14 -29.03
CA LYS A 135 -18.68 7.21 -30.09
C LYS A 135 -17.53 6.27 -30.44
N VAL A 136 -17.86 5.01 -30.64
CA VAL A 136 -16.96 3.96 -31.11
C VAL A 136 -17.45 3.50 -32.49
N VAL A 137 -16.56 3.58 -33.46
CA VAL A 137 -16.81 3.13 -34.84
C VAL A 137 -15.68 2.22 -35.29
N ASP A 138 -15.89 1.49 -36.38
CA ASP A 138 -14.83 0.82 -37.11
C ASP A 138 -14.11 1.79 -38.07
N THR A 139 -13.13 1.29 -38.83
CA THR A 139 -12.41 2.08 -39.86
C THR A 139 -13.24 2.49 -41.07
N SER A 140 -14.40 1.87 -41.30
CA SER A 140 -15.33 2.26 -42.35
C SER A 140 -16.26 3.40 -41.89
N GLY A 141 -16.28 3.68 -40.59
CA GLY A 141 -17.16 4.64 -39.94
C GLY A 141 -18.48 4.03 -39.45
N GLU A 142 -18.65 2.72 -39.57
CA GLU A 142 -19.80 1.99 -39.05
C GLU A 142 -19.78 1.96 -37.52
N PRO A 143 -20.93 2.20 -36.85
CA PRO A 143 -21.00 2.17 -35.40
C PRO A 143 -20.78 0.76 -34.85
N LEU A 144 -19.96 0.65 -33.80
CA LEU A 144 -19.73 -0.61 -33.10
C LEU A 144 -20.63 -0.68 -31.86
N SER A 145 -21.70 -1.46 -31.95
CA SER A 145 -22.61 -1.72 -30.84
C SER A 145 -22.07 -2.78 -29.87
N GLY A 146 -22.36 -2.63 -28.58
CA GLY A 146 -21.91 -3.58 -27.55
C GLY A 146 -20.41 -3.57 -27.27
N ALA A 147 -19.68 -2.56 -27.75
CA ALA A 147 -18.29 -2.34 -27.38
C ALA A 147 -18.20 -1.95 -25.90
N HIS A 148 -17.29 -2.56 -25.15
CA HIS A 148 -17.04 -2.19 -23.77
C HIS A 148 -16.20 -0.90 -23.73
N VAL A 149 -16.65 0.05 -22.93
CA VAL A 149 -15.94 1.29 -22.62
C VAL A 149 -15.54 1.23 -21.16
N LEU A 150 -14.24 1.19 -20.89
CA LEU A 150 -13.65 0.99 -19.58
C LEU A 150 -12.89 2.26 -19.19
N ALA A 151 -13.30 2.92 -18.11
CA ALA A 151 -12.68 4.17 -17.67
C ALA A 151 -12.14 4.07 -16.25
N VAL A 152 -10.99 4.70 -16.01
CA VAL A 152 -10.44 4.94 -14.68
C VAL A 152 -10.24 6.44 -14.50
N VAL A 153 -10.96 7.01 -13.54
CA VAL A 153 -10.91 8.43 -13.22
C VAL A 153 -10.15 8.64 -11.93
N LYS A 154 -9.11 9.46 -11.99
CA LYS A 154 -8.24 9.89 -10.89
C LYS A 154 -8.56 11.34 -10.54
N THR A 155 -8.66 11.62 -9.25
CA THR A 155 -9.18 12.89 -8.71
C THR A 155 -8.48 13.23 -7.40
N TRP A 156 -8.53 14.51 -7.00
CA TRP A 156 -7.84 15.02 -5.81
C TRP A 156 -8.72 15.94 -4.94
N PRO A 157 -9.91 15.50 -4.49
CA PRO A 157 -10.78 16.31 -3.64
C PRO A 157 -10.06 16.69 -2.34
N GLY A 158 -10.01 17.99 -2.03
CA GLY A 158 -9.28 18.50 -0.86
C GLY A 158 -7.79 18.14 -0.86
N GLY A 159 -7.20 17.80 -2.01
CA GLY A 159 -5.82 17.36 -2.15
C GLY A 159 -5.58 15.86 -1.92
N ALA A 160 -6.59 15.06 -1.56
CA ALA A 160 -6.45 13.64 -1.32
C ALA A 160 -6.68 12.81 -2.60
N PHE A 161 -5.74 11.94 -2.97
CA PHE A 161 -5.88 11.10 -4.16
C PHE A 161 -7.03 10.11 -4.04
N ARG A 162 -7.84 10.03 -5.10
CA ARG A 162 -8.91 9.04 -5.26
C ARG A 162 -8.94 8.50 -6.69
N GLN A 163 -9.25 7.21 -6.81
CA GLN A 163 -9.42 6.52 -8.09
C GLN A 163 -10.71 5.70 -8.10
N ASN A 164 -11.50 5.86 -9.15
CA ASN A 164 -12.70 5.06 -9.39
C ASN A 164 -12.64 4.45 -10.80
N SER A 165 -13.26 3.29 -10.97
CA SER A 165 -13.38 2.59 -12.25
C SER A 165 -14.83 2.52 -12.69
N PHE A 166 -15.08 2.72 -13.97
CA PHE A 166 -16.40 2.69 -14.59
C PHE A 166 -16.37 1.81 -15.83
N ALA A 167 -17.54 1.29 -16.18
CA ALA A 167 -17.74 0.54 -17.41
C ALA A 167 -19.10 0.90 -18.01
N ALA A 168 -19.15 0.96 -19.34
CA ALA A 168 -20.38 1.08 -20.11
C ALA A 168 -20.28 0.21 -21.37
N LEU A 169 -21.43 0.02 -22.02
CA LEU A 169 -21.53 -0.54 -23.37
C LEU A 169 -21.95 0.56 -24.33
N THR A 170 -21.51 0.47 -25.58
CA THR A 170 -22.07 1.29 -26.65
C THR A 170 -23.45 0.78 -27.08
N ASP A 171 -24.32 1.72 -27.46
CA ASP A 171 -25.64 1.45 -28.04
C ASP A 171 -25.56 1.05 -29.52
N GLU A 172 -26.71 0.95 -30.20
CA GLU A 172 -26.80 0.58 -31.63
C GLU A 172 -26.12 1.61 -32.55
N GLU A 173 -26.11 2.88 -32.14
CA GLU A 173 -25.44 3.97 -32.82
C GLU A 173 -23.94 4.09 -32.50
N GLY A 174 -23.41 3.16 -31.70
CA GLY A 174 -22.01 3.11 -31.27
C GLY A 174 -21.69 4.17 -30.22
N THR A 175 -22.69 4.80 -29.61
CA THR A 175 -22.56 5.87 -28.63
C THR A 175 -22.53 5.31 -27.22
N PHE A 176 -21.77 5.96 -26.33
CA PHE A 176 -21.74 5.63 -24.90
C PHE A 176 -21.86 6.88 -24.04
N GLN A 177 -22.37 6.70 -22.82
CA GLN A 177 -22.42 7.72 -21.78
C GLN A 177 -22.16 7.09 -20.41
N ILE A 178 -21.28 7.70 -19.62
CA ILE A 178 -21.02 7.35 -18.23
C ILE A 178 -21.21 8.61 -17.39
N ASP A 179 -22.28 8.64 -16.61
CA ASP A 179 -22.70 9.84 -15.90
C ASP A 179 -21.95 10.09 -14.60
N SER A 180 -21.76 11.37 -14.29
CA SER A 180 -21.32 11.81 -12.97
C SER A 180 -20.00 11.15 -12.52
N VAL A 181 -19.00 11.13 -13.39
CA VAL A 181 -17.74 10.40 -13.16
C VAL A 181 -16.55 11.27 -12.85
N TYR A 182 -16.56 12.56 -13.20
CA TYR A 182 -15.49 13.49 -12.87
C TYR A 182 -16.03 14.85 -12.40
N PRO A 183 -15.25 15.60 -11.59
CA PRO A 183 -15.57 16.96 -11.15
C PRO A 183 -15.02 18.00 -12.15
N PRO A 184 -15.84 18.64 -13.01
CA PRO A 184 -15.36 19.65 -13.96
C PRO A 184 -14.74 20.87 -13.27
N GLY A 185 -15.15 21.16 -12.04
CA GLY A 185 -14.62 22.25 -11.23
C GLY A 185 -13.24 21.99 -10.62
N GLU A 186 -12.72 20.77 -10.69
CA GLU A 186 -11.45 20.36 -10.06
C GLU A 186 -10.50 19.70 -11.07
N LYS A 187 -9.28 19.39 -10.60
CA LYS A 187 -8.32 18.63 -11.39
C LYS A 187 -8.67 17.15 -11.37
N TYR A 188 -8.65 16.54 -12.54
CA TYR A 188 -8.84 15.11 -12.73
C TYR A 188 -7.92 14.57 -13.82
N ALA A 189 -7.69 13.26 -13.83
CA ALA A 189 -7.05 12.55 -14.92
C ALA A 189 -7.88 11.32 -15.29
N ILE A 190 -7.90 10.95 -16.56
CA ILE A 190 -8.74 9.86 -17.06
C ILE A 190 -7.89 8.96 -17.94
N GLN A 191 -7.90 7.68 -17.63
CA GLN A 191 -7.60 6.65 -18.61
C GLN A 191 -8.94 6.08 -19.09
N ILE A 192 -9.10 5.95 -20.40
CA ILE A 192 -10.29 5.33 -21.01
C ILE A 192 -9.83 4.38 -22.11
N ALA A 193 -10.38 3.18 -22.12
CA ALA A 193 -10.15 2.16 -23.13
C ALA A 193 -11.47 1.68 -23.73
N THR A 194 -11.43 1.33 -25.01
CA THR A 194 -12.55 0.75 -25.73
C THR A 194 -12.13 -0.56 -26.38
N ILE A 195 -12.99 -1.56 -26.27
CA ILE A 195 -12.73 -2.92 -26.71
C ILE A 195 -14.01 -3.54 -27.25
N ALA A 196 -13.91 -4.14 -28.43
CA ALA A 196 -14.99 -4.86 -29.10
C ALA A 196 -14.47 -6.20 -29.60
N GLU A 197 -15.38 -7.16 -29.77
CA GLU A 197 -15.03 -8.46 -30.36
C GLU A 197 -14.46 -8.25 -31.77
N ASP A 198 -13.46 -9.05 -32.15
CA ASP A 198 -12.78 -8.98 -33.44
C ASP A 198 -12.16 -7.62 -33.80
N HIS A 199 -11.92 -6.73 -32.83
CA HIS A 199 -11.31 -5.43 -33.05
C HIS A 199 -10.15 -5.16 -32.09
N LEU A 200 -9.12 -4.45 -32.58
CA LEU A 200 -8.03 -3.94 -31.78
C LEU A 200 -8.59 -3.00 -30.72
N PHE A 201 -8.21 -3.22 -29.45
CA PHE A 201 -8.60 -2.27 -28.41
C PHE A 201 -7.76 -0.99 -28.51
N GLN A 202 -8.34 0.13 -28.13
CA GLN A 202 -7.66 1.41 -28.05
C GLN A 202 -7.84 2.02 -26.68
N SER A 203 -6.91 2.88 -26.29
CA SER A 203 -7.04 3.69 -25.08
C SER A 203 -6.49 5.09 -25.27
N GLN A 204 -7.00 6.02 -24.48
CA GLN A 204 -6.52 7.38 -24.38
C GLN A 204 -6.27 7.74 -22.91
N TYR A 205 -5.28 8.60 -22.69
CA TYR A 205 -4.99 9.16 -21.38
C TYR A 205 -5.07 10.68 -21.40
N ILE A 206 -5.95 11.24 -20.57
CA ILE A 206 -6.05 12.67 -20.31
C ILE A 206 -5.36 12.95 -18.98
N SER A 207 -4.23 13.66 -19.05
CA SER A 207 -3.46 14.03 -17.87
C SER A 207 -3.95 15.35 -17.28
N LEU A 208 -4.30 15.33 -15.99
CA LEU A 208 -4.46 16.50 -15.11
C LEU A 208 -5.17 17.71 -15.77
N ARG A 209 -6.43 17.50 -16.14
CA ARG A 209 -7.31 18.51 -16.73
C ARG A 209 -8.28 19.09 -15.70
N GLN A 210 -8.80 20.28 -15.98
CA GLN A 210 -9.93 20.91 -15.32
C GLN A 210 -10.93 21.38 -16.39
N GLY A 211 -12.21 21.46 -16.06
CA GLY A 211 -13.31 21.80 -16.96
C GLY A 211 -13.96 20.59 -17.63
N SER A 212 -14.89 20.86 -18.54
CA SER A 212 -15.61 19.81 -19.28
C SER A 212 -14.72 19.14 -20.34
N LEU A 213 -15.07 17.89 -20.65
CA LEU A 213 -14.46 17.11 -21.71
C LEU A 213 -15.31 17.20 -22.98
N GLU A 214 -14.62 17.23 -24.11
CA GLU A 214 -15.26 16.97 -25.39
C GLU A 214 -15.59 15.48 -25.50
N PRO A 215 -16.62 15.10 -26.28
CA PRO A 215 -16.93 13.70 -26.51
C PRO A 215 -15.75 12.95 -27.12
N PHE A 216 -15.50 11.73 -26.63
CA PHE A 216 -14.46 10.86 -27.18
C PHE A 216 -14.90 10.28 -28.52
N ARG A 217 -13.93 10.06 -29.40
CA ARG A 217 -14.11 9.25 -30.61
C ARG A 217 -13.04 8.18 -30.64
N PHE A 218 -13.47 6.93 -30.80
CA PHE A 218 -12.60 5.78 -31.02
C PHE A 218 -12.91 5.18 -32.39
N GLU A 219 -11.87 4.79 -33.10
CA GLU A 219 -11.95 4.15 -34.40
C GLU A 219 -11.15 2.85 -34.33
N LEU A 220 -11.87 1.75 -34.14
CA LEU A 220 -11.25 0.45 -33.90
C LEU A 220 -11.00 -0.25 -35.22
N GLN A 221 -9.79 -0.77 -35.37
CA GLN A 221 -9.43 -1.58 -36.52
C GLN A 221 -9.80 -3.02 -36.26
N GLN A 222 -10.15 -3.75 -37.31
CA GLN A 222 -10.38 -5.19 -37.20
C GLN A 222 -9.09 -5.90 -36.76
N SER A 223 -9.23 -6.91 -35.91
CA SER A 223 -8.16 -7.78 -35.43
C SER A 223 -8.33 -9.19 -35.94
N ILE A 224 -7.35 -10.05 -35.65
CA ILE A 224 -7.54 -11.50 -35.79
C ILE A 224 -7.71 -12.14 -34.40
N PRO A 225 -8.46 -13.24 -34.29
CA PRO A 225 -8.56 -13.97 -33.04
C PRO A 225 -7.20 -14.54 -32.59
N LEU A 226 -6.70 -14.09 -31.44
CA LEU A 226 -5.67 -14.79 -30.69
C LEU A 226 -6.34 -15.89 -29.86
N ARG A 227 -5.82 -17.11 -29.92
CA ARG A 227 -6.27 -18.20 -29.06
C ARG A 227 -5.16 -18.57 -28.10
N LEU A 228 -5.44 -18.41 -26.81
CA LEU A 228 -4.56 -18.88 -25.75
C LEU A 228 -5.05 -20.24 -25.29
N ARG A 229 -4.14 -21.21 -25.17
CA ARG A 229 -4.43 -22.49 -24.54
C ARG A 229 -3.62 -22.63 -23.28
N PHE A 230 -4.31 -22.84 -22.18
CA PHE A 230 -3.71 -23.04 -20.89
C PHE A 230 -3.56 -24.53 -20.61
N GLU A 231 -2.35 -24.96 -20.28
CA GLU A 231 -2.05 -26.36 -20.01
C GLU A 231 -1.18 -26.52 -18.76
N THR A 232 -1.23 -27.68 -18.13
CA THR A 232 -0.23 -28.12 -17.15
C THR A 232 1.11 -28.41 -17.84
N GLU A 233 2.18 -28.55 -17.06
CA GLU A 233 3.49 -29.03 -17.56
C GLU A 233 3.41 -30.40 -18.28
N ALA A 234 2.40 -31.20 -17.96
CA ALA A 234 2.17 -32.50 -18.59
C ALA A 234 1.33 -32.41 -19.89
N GLY A 235 0.97 -31.21 -20.35
CA GLY A 235 0.15 -30.96 -21.55
C GLY A 235 -1.36 -31.16 -21.37
N ALA A 236 -1.83 -31.40 -20.13
CA ALA A 236 -3.26 -31.49 -19.86
C ALA A 236 -3.90 -30.08 -19.86
N PRO A 237 -5.09 -29.88 -20.48
CA PRO A 237 -5.74 -28.59 -20.55
C PRO A 237 -6.23 -28.11 -19.17
N LEU A 238 -6.22 -26.79 -18.98
CA LEU A 238 -6.64 -26.13 -17.74
C LEU A 238 -7.92 -25.28 -17.97
N GLU A 239 -9.05 -25.78 -17.47
CA GLU A 239 -10.33 -25.06 -17.46
C GLU A 239 -10.39 -23.99 -16.35
N GLY A 240 -11.12 -22.89 -16.60
CA GLY A 240 -11.41 -21.87 -15.59
C GLY A 240 -10.30 -20.86 -15.33
N VAL A 241 -9.21 -20.89 -16.11
CA VAL A 241 -8.17 -19.85 -16.11
C VAL A 241 -8.81 -18.54 -16.54
N SER A 242 -8.72 -17.51 -15.71
CA SER A 242 -9.26 -16.19 -16.05
C SER A 242 -8.23 -15.39 -16.83
N ALA A 243 -8.62 -14.74 -17.94
CA ALA A 243 -7.71 -13.93 -18.74
C ALA A 243 -8.40 -12.70 -19.34
N PHE A 244 -7.63 -11.63 -19.58
CA PHE A 244 -8.08 -10.45 -20.34
C PHE A 244 -6.87 -9.69 -20.93
N PRO A 245 -7.06 -8.91 -22.02
CA PRO A 245 -6.01 -8.10 -22.60
C PRO A 245 -5.61 -6.96 -21.67
N PHE A 246 -4.31 -6.80 -21.41
CA PHE A 246 -3.81 -5.75 -20.53
C PHE A 246 -3.21 -4.59 -21.31
N GLU A 247 -2.18 -4.85 -22.09
CA GLU A 247 -1.42 -3.83 -22.82
C GLU A 247 -1.14 -4.31 -24.25
N ARG A 248 -1.07 -3.36 -25.18
CA ARG A 248 -0.49 -3.57 -26.50
C ARG A 248 0.26 -2.32 -26.94
N THR A 249 1.35 -2.53 -27.67
CA THR A 249 2.14 -1.44 -28.25
C THR A 249 2.08 -1.52 -29.76
N GLU A 250 1.59 -0.46 -30.38
CA GLU A 250 1.56 -0.35 -31.84
C GLU A 250 2.97 -0.19 -32.42
N ASN A 251 3.14 -0.49 -33.71
CA ASN A 251 4.42 -0.36 -34.41
C ASN A 251 5.01 1.06 -34.40
N ASN A 252 4.19 2.09 -34.19
CA ASN A 252 4.61 3.49 -34.05
C ASN A 252 5.06 3.84 -32.61
N GLY A 253 5.02 2.89 -31.68
CA GLY A 253 5.32 3.07 -30.25
C GLY A 253 4.14 3.58 -29.41
N GLN A 254 2.94 3.74 -29.99
CA GLN A 254 1.76 4.13 -29.25
C GLN A 254 1.31 2.96 -28.36
N GLU A 255 1.22 3.23 -27.06
CA GLU A 255 0.80 2.26 -26.07
C GLU A 255 -0.70 2.37 -25.80
N HIS A 256 -1.35 1.21 -25.70
CA HIS A 256 -2.71 1.10 -25.21
C HIS A 256 -2.76 0.17 -24.01
N CYS A 257 -3.54 0.55 -23.00
CA CYS A 257 -3.63 -0.16 -21.74
C CYS A 257 -5.10 -0.26 -21.30
N ILE A 258 -5.46 -1.35 -20.64
CA ILE A 258 -6.70 -1.51 -19.89
C ILE A 258 -6.35 -1.69 -18.41
N TYR A 259 -6.81 -0.78 -17.56
CA TYR A 259 -6.52 -0.87 -16.13
C TYR A 259 -7.22 -2.07 -15.49
N PHE A 260 -6.48 -2.83 -14.69
CA PHE A 260 -6.99 -4.01 -13.99
C PHE A 260 -8.31 -3.78 -13.24
N CYS A 261 -8.44 -2.62 -12.56
CA CYS A 261 -9.64 -2.30 -11.79
C CYS A 261 -10.92 -2.10 -12.63
N SER A 262 -10.81 -1.78 -13.92
CA SER A 262 -11.96 -1.64 -14.82
C SER A 262 -12.22 -2.91 -15.65
N ALA A 263 -11.31 -3.88 -15.65
CA ALA A 263 -11.34 -5.02 -16.57
C ALA A 263 -12.43 -6.09 -16.30
N LYS A 264 -13.11 -6.04 -15.15
CA LYS A 264 -14.11 -7.07 -14.75
C LYS A 264 -15.08 -7.50 -15.86
N PRO A 265 -15.67 -6.58 -16.68
CA PRO A 265 -16.63 -6.96 -17.72
C PRO A 265 -16.01 -7.78 -18.88
N ILE A 266 -14.70 -7.67 -19.09
CA ILE A 266 -14.00 -8.29 -20.22
C ILE A 266 -13.20 -9.53 -19.82
N ILE A 267 -13.24 -9.94 -18.56
CA ILE A 267 -12.59 -11.17 -18.11
C ILE A 267 -13.26 -12.36 -18.80
N ARG A 268 -12.45 -13.15 -19.51
CA ARG A 268 -12.83 -14.43 -20.09
C ARG A 268 -12.29 -15.57 -19.23
N LYS A 269 -12.90 -16.75 -19.34
CA LYS A 269 -12.42 -17.97 -18.69
C LYS A 269 -12.13 -19.02 -19.74
N SER A 270 -11.08 -19.81 -19.53
CA SER A 270 -10.80 -20.96 -20.38
C SER A 270 -11.91 -22.00 -20.28
N ASP A 271 -12.22 -22.61 -21.42
CA ASP A 271 -13.17 -23.72 -21.53
C ASP A 271 -12.53 -25.07 -21.12
N GLY A 272 -13.26 -26.17 -21.33
CA GLY A 272 -12.79 -27.52 -21.04
C GLY A 272 -11.60 -28.00 -21.88
N GLU A 273 -11.29 -27.31 -22.99
CA GLU A 273 -10.07 -27.53 -23.78
C GLU A 273 -8.92 -26.61 -23.35
N GLY A 274 -9.15 -25.79 -22.32
CA GLY A 274 -8.19 -24.81 -21.81
C GLY A 274 -8.08 -23.57 -22.68
N ILE A 275 -9.04 -23.29 -23.57
CA ILE A 275 -8.91 -22.24 -24.59
C ILE A 275 -9.62 -20.95 -24.15
N VAL A 276 -8.95 -19.81 -24.37
CA VAL A 276 -9.52 -18.47 -24.34
C VAL A 276 -9.25 -17.76 -25.67
N ALA A 277 -10.30 -17.21 -26.30
CA ALA A 277 -10.16 -16.31 -27.43
C ALA A 277 -10.04 -14.85 -26.95
N LEU A 278 -9.01 -14.15 -27.44
CA LEU A 278 -8.74 -12.73 -27.19
C LEU A 278 -8.47 -12.01 -28.52
N SER A 279 -9.52 -11.63 -29.25
CA SER A 279 -9.43 -11.00 -30.57
C SER A 279 -9.23 -9.48 -30.47
N HIS A 280 -8.11 -9.04 -29.87
CA HIS A 280 -7.89 -7.61 -29.58
C HIS A 280 -6.49 -7.09 -29.89
N PHE A 281 -5.70 -7.89 -30.61
CA PHE A 281 -4.31 -7.58 -30.92
C PHE A 281 -4.03 -7.74 -32.40
N ARG A 282 -3.01 -7.02 -32.89
CA ARG A 282 -2.53 -7.20 -34.25
C ARG A 282 -1.43 -8.25 -34.27
N PRO A 283 -1.31 -9.07 -35.33
CA PRO A 283 -0.13 -9.87 -35.59
C PRO A 283 1.18 -9.12 -35.36
N GLU A 284 2.15 -9.81 -34.78
CA GLU A 284 3.52 -9.34 -34.51
C GLU A 284 3.65 -8.23 -33.47
N GLU A 285 2.55 -7.74 -32.88
CA GLU A 285 2.62 -6.77 -31.78
C GLU A 285 3.17 -7.44 -30.50
N GLN A 286 3.85 -6.63 -29.69
CA GLN A 286 4.10 -6.98 -28.29
C GLN A 286 2.85 -6.65 -27.48
N ALA A 287 2.37 -7.64 -26.75
CA ALA A 287 1.17 -7.53 -25.96
C ALA A 287 1.40 -8.13 -24.57
N SER A 288 0.62 -7.65 -23.60
CA SER A 288 0.52 -8.24 -22.29
C SER A 288 -0.92 -8.69 -22.04
N VAL A 289 -1.08 -9.87 -21.46
CA VAL A 289 -2.36 -10.38 -20.97
C VAL A 289 -2.27 -10.60 -19.47
N TYR A 290 -3.33 -10.22 -18.74
CA TYR A 290 -3.46 -10.66 -17.35
C TYR A 290 -4.08 -12.04 -17.35
N VAL A 291 -3.49 -12.95 -16.57
CA VAL A 291 -3.99 -14.30 -16.38
C VAL A 291 -4.09 -14.62 -14.90
N ARG A 292 -5.03 -15.47 -14.53
CA ARG A 292 -5.14 -16.03 -13.19
C ARG A 292 -5.55 -17.49 -13.29
N PHE A 293 -4.61 -18.35 -12.95
CA PHE A 293 -4.83 -19.78 -12.80
C PHE A 293 -5.73 -20.07 -11.58
N PRO A 294 -6.53 -21.14 -11.61
CA PRO A 294 -7.35 -21.53 -10.47
C PRO A 294 -6.55 -21.64 -9.17
N GLY A 295 -6.97 -20.91 -8.13
CA GLY A 295 -6.31 -20.91 -6.82
C GLY A 295 -5.02 -20.09 -6.73
N GLN A 296 -4.66 -19.34 -7.78
CA GLN A 296 -3.47 -18.48 -7.82
C GLN A 296 -3.85 -16.99 -7.89
N GLU A 297 -2.85 -16.13 -7.69
CA GLU A 297 -2.97 -14.68 -7.88
C GLU A 297 -2.95 -14.30 -9.36
N TRP A 298 -3.32 -13.06 -9.67
CA TRP A 298 -3.18 -12.52 -11.01
C TRP A 298 -1.72 -12.27 -11.37
N GLU A 299 -1.36 -12.57 -12.60
CA GLU A 299 -0.03 -12.32 -13.16
C GLU A 299 -0.13 -11.83 -14.61
N THR A 300 0.94 -11.21 -15.09
CA THR A 300 1.01 -10.65 -16.45
C THR A 300 1.86 -11.55 -17.34
N ARG A 301 1.35 -11.97 -18.49
CA ARG A 301 2.12 -12.69 -19.51
C ARG A 301 2.42 -11.77 -20.68
N GLN A 302 3.69 -11.60 -21.01
CA GLN A 302 4.09 -10.90 -22.23
C GLN A 302 4.14 -11.89 -23.39
N LEU A 303 3.55 -11.49 -24.50
CA LEU A 303 3.34 -12.30 -25.69
C LEU A 303 3.80 -11.52 -26.91
N VAL A 304 4.33 -12.23 -27.90
CA VAL A 304 4.42 -11.75 -29.28
C VAL A 304 3.28 -12.39 -30.06
N ILE A 305 2.41 -11.57 -30.65
CA ILE A 305 1.22 -12.08 -31.32
C ILE A 305 1.62 -12.81 -32.61
N PRO A 306 1.18 -14.07 -32.82
CA PRO A 306 1.52 -14.82 -34.02
C PRO A 306 0.91 -14.20 -35.28
N ARG A 307 1.49 -14.52 -36.45
CA ARG A 307 1.01 -14.04 -37.77
C ARG A 307 -0.31 -14.65 -38.20
N SER A 308 -0.64 -15.82 -37.67
CA SER A 308 -1.84 -16.59 -37.94
C SER A 308 -2.68 -16.72 -36.67
N SER A 309 -3.90 -17.24 -36.77
CA SER A 309 -4.74 -17.59 -35.62
C SER A 309 -4.27 -18.86 -34.89
N GLU A 310 -2.95 -19.08 -34.89
CA GLU A 310 -2.28 -20.13 -34.16
C GLU A 310 -2.52 -19.99 -32.66
N LEU A 311 -2.42 -21.13 -32.01
CA LEU A 311 -2.77 -21.29 -30.63
C LEU A 311 -1.50 -21.17 -29.79
N LEU A 312 -1.46 -20.17 -28.93
CA LEU A 312 -0.33 -19.90 -28.04
C LEU A 312 -0.53 -20.68 -26.74
N ILE A 313 0.41 -21.57 -26.43
CA ILE A 313 0.37 -22.38 -25.21
C ILE A 313 0.96 -21.56 -24.06
N ILE A 314 0.27 -21.54 -22.92
CA ILE A 314 0.72 -20.88 -21.70
C ILE A 314 0.62 -21.89 -20.54
N THR A 315 1.72 -22.09 -19.84
CA THR A 315 1.77 -22.91 -18.62
C THR A 315 1.81 -22.04 -17.35
N PRO A 316 1.42 -22.57 -16.18
CA PRO A 316 1.55 -21.84 -14.91
C PRO A 316 2.98 -21.45 -14.57
N THR A 317 3.99 -22.23 -14.98
CA THR A 317 5.39 -21.99 -14.59
C THR A 317 6.18 -21.18 -15.59
N ASP A 318 5.66 -20.96 -16.80
CA ASP A 318 6.28 -20.04 -17.77
C ASP A 318 6.58 -18.73 -17.03
N SER A 319 7.83 -18.27 -17.10
CA SER A 319 8.14 -16.91 -16.66
C SER A 319 7.61 -15.92 -17.73
N ASN A 320 7.71 -14.61 -17.50
CA ASN A 320 7.12 -13.53 -18.33
C ASN A 320 7.49 -13.53 -19.85
N GLN A 321 8.12 -14.56 -20.39
CA GLN A 321 8.39 -14.74 -21.82
C GLN A 321 7.83 -16.09 -22.27
N ALA A 322 6.65 -16.09 -22.88
CA ALA A 322 6.22 -17.21 -23.70
C ALA A 322 6.85 -17.02 -25.09
N GLU A 323 7.96 -17.73 -25.35
CA GLU A 323 8.58 -17.75 -26.68
C GLU A 323 7.69 -18.56 -27.63
N GLY A 324 7.21 -17.92 -28.69
CA GLY A 324 6.51 -18.60 -29.79
C GLY A 324 7.47 -19.54 -30.51
N GLY A 325 7.14 -20.84 -30.50
CA GLY A 325 7.81 -21.88 -31.27
C GLY A 325 7.39 -21.90 -32.74
#